data_AF-A0A7K2ZBX6-F1
#
_entry.id   AF-A0A7K2ZBX6-F1
#
_cell.length_a   1.000
_cell.length_b   1.000
_cell.length_c   1.000
_cell.angle_alpha   90.00
_cell.angle_beta   90.00
_cell.angle_gamma   90.00
#
_symmetry.space_group_name_H-M   'P 1'
#
loop_
_entity.id
_entity.type
_entity.pdbx_description
1 polymer ?
#
loop_
_entity_poly.entity_id
_entity_poly.type
_entity_poly.pdbx_seq_one_letter_code
_entity_poly.pdbx_strand_id
1 'polypeptide(L)'
;MSATRAADAADDFRGPLDIARAATVVLDGRDTVVGWSPAATELLGFGAHEAVGRPLSAFLSPLPAEGPLPAASDRPAGADR
;
A
#
# COMPACT_ATOMS: atom_id res chain seq x y z
N MET A 1 -7.42 -38.68 -0.09
CA MET A 1 -6.19 -38.02 -0.58
C MET A 1 -6.54 -36.55 -0.78
N SER A 2 -6.12 -35.53 -0.04
CA SER A 2 -5.13 -35.33 1.04
C SER A 2 -5.74 -34.26 1.98
N ALA A 3 -5.72 -34.42 3.31
CA ALA A 3 -4.76 -33.80 4.25
C ALA A 3 -4.34 -32.36 3.84
N THR A 4 -4.46 -31.29 4.64
CA THR A 4 -4.20 -31.23 6.08
C THR A 4 -4.92 -30.07 6.77
N ARG A 5 -5.16 -30.30 8.05
CA ARG A 5 -5.71 -29.42 9.07
C ARG A 5 -4.61 -28.47 9.55
N ALA A 6 -4.79 -27.16 9.37
CA ALA A 6 -4.01 -26.12 10.04
C ALA A 6 -4.87 -24.84 10.12
N ALA A 7 -6.00 -24.93 10.81
CA ALA A 7 -6.85 -23.77 11.11
C ALA A 7 -6.92 -23.49 12.63
N ASP A 8 -6.01 -24.08 13.41
CA ASP A 8 -5.90 -23.86 14.86
C ASP A 8 -4.54 -23.23 15.19
N ALA A 9 -4.58 -22.25 16.09
CA ALA A 9 -3.49 -21.44 16.62
C ALA A 9 -3.09 -20.19 15.81
N ALA A 10 -3.96 -19.19 15.80
CA ALA A 10 -3.53 -17.79 15.86
C ALA A 10 -4.61 -16.95 16.57
N ASP A 11 -4.89 -17.33 17.82
CA ASP A 11 -5.47 -16.39 18.76
C ASP A 11 -4.41 -15.32 19.07
N ASP A 12 -4.83 -14.06 19.09
CA ASP A 12 -4.14 -12.88 19.64
C ASP A 12 -3.18 -12.05 18.75
N PHE A 13 -3.70 -11.47 17.66
CA PHE A 13 -3.15 -10.22 17.12
C PHE A 13 -4.23 -9.27 16.56
N ARG A 14 -5.12 -8.76 17.43
CA ARG A 14 -6.07 -7.68 17.10
C ARG A 14 -5.42 -6.29 17.22
N GLY A 15 -4.42 -6.00 16.40
CA GLY A 15 -3.86 -4.65 16.28
C GLY A 15 -4.54 -3.83 15.17
N PRO A 16 -4.30 -2.51 15.07
CA PRO A 16 -4.70 -1.68 13.92
C PRO A 16 -4.11 -2.16 12.57
N LEU A 17 -3.22 -3.16 12.61
CA LEU A 17 -2.69 -3.94 11.50
C LEU A 17 -3.35 -5.32 11.42
N ASP A 18 -4.67 -5.42 11.62
CA ASP A 18 -5.41 -6.66 11.38
C ASP A 18 -5.32 -6.98 9.87
N ILE A 19 -4.28 -7.74 9.50
CA ILE A 19 -3.83 -8.00 8.12
C ILE A 19 -4.95 -8.69 7.31
N ALA A 20 -5.97 -9.23 7.99
CA ALA A 20 -7.18 -9.78 7.40
C ALA A 20 -7.91 -8.79 6.46
N ARG A 21 -7.61 -7.48 6.50
CA ARG A 21 -8.17 -6.47 5.58
C ARG A 21 -7.13 -5.65 4.81
N ALA A 22 -5.87 -6.09 4.74
CA ALA A 22 -4.87 -5.37 3.96
C ALA A 22 -5.06 -5.55 2.44
N ALA A 23 -5.08 -4.45 1.70
CA ALA A 23 -4.92 -4.48 0.26
C ALA A 23 -3.46 -4.86 -0.06
N THR A 24 -3.25 -5.87 -0.92
CA THR A 24 -1.92 -6.37 -1.27
C THR A 24 -1.79 -6.51 -2.78
N VAL A 25 -0.70 -5.99 -3.32
CA VAL A 25 -0.33 -6.08 -4.73
C VAL A 25 1.07 -6.68 -4.81
N VAL A 26 1.27 -7.65 -5.69
CA VAL A 26 2.57 -8.30 -5.93
C VAL A 26 3.08 -7.86 -7.29
N LEU A 27 4.36 -7.47 -7.36
CA LEU A 27 5.02 -7.00 -8.57
C LEU A 27 6.15 -7.95 -8.98
N ASP A 28 6.44 -8.01 -10.28
CA ASP A 28 7.70 -8.56 -10.79
C ASP A 28 8.83 -7.51 -10.73
N GLY A 29 10.03 -7.91 -11.19
CA GLY A 29 11.19 -7.01 -11.23
C GLY A 29 11.10 -5.87 -12.25
N ARG A 30 9.99 -5.72 -12.96
CA ARG A 30 9.70 -4.65 -13.93
C ARG A 30 8.47 -3.83 -13.52
N ASP A 31 8.08 -3.89 -12.25
CA ASP A 31 6.90 -3.22 -11.68
C ASP A 31 5.57 -3.65 -12.33
N THR A 32 5.54 -4.82 -12.97
CA THR A 32 4.32 -5.38 -13.54
C THR A 32 3.57 -6.14 -12.45
N VAL A 33 2.27 -5.89 -12.35
CA VAL A 33 1.41 -6.56 -11.38
C VAL A 33 1.29 -8.05 -11.74
N VAL A 34 1.69 -8.91 -10.81
CA VAL A 34 1.57 -10.37 -10.91
C VAL A 34 0.61 -10.97 -9.87
N GLY A 35 0.17 -10.18 -8.90
CA GLY A 35 -0.79 -10.60 -7.89
C GLY A 35 -1.63 -9.45 -7.36
N TRP A 36 -2.90 -9.73 -7.05
CA TRP A 36 -3.88 -8.74 -6.62
C TRP A 36 -4.87 -9.36 -5.63
N SER A 37 -4.94 -8.81 -4.41
CA SER A 37 -5.86 -9.30 -3.38
C SER A 37 -7.29 -8.75 -3.57
N PRO A 38 -8.33 -9.42 -3.06
CA PRO A 38 -9.70 -8.89 -3.09
C PRO A 38 -9.82 -7.52 -2.42
N ALA A 39 -9.13 -7.31 -1.30
CA ALA A 39 -9.10 -6.01 -0.62
C ALA A 39 -8.47 -4.91 -1.48
N ALA A 40 -7.55 -5.23 -2.40
CA ALA A 40 -7.03 -4.26 -3.36
C ALA A 40 -8.06 -3.87 -4.42
N THR A 41 -8.97 -4.78 -4.82
CA THR A 41 -10.10 -4.44 -5.69
C THR A 41 -11.07 -3.48 -5.01
N GLU A 42 -11.41 -3.74 -3.75
CA GLU A 42 -12.28 -2.85 -2.99
C GLU A 42 -11.66 -1.46 -2.78
N LEU A 43 -10.34 -1.40 -2.55
CA LEU A 43 -9.65 -0.14 -2.25
C LEU A 43 -9.34 0.68 -3.51
N LEU A 44 -8.88 0.05 -4.59
CA LEU A 44 -8.42 0.74 -5.79
C LEU A 44 -9.50 0.79 -6.89
N GLY A 45 -10.58 0.01 -6.76
CA GLY A 45 -11.70 -0.01 -7.70
C GLY A 45 -11.44 -0.79 -8.99
N PHE A 46 -10.31 -1.52 -9.09
CA PHE A 46 -9.94 -2.33 -10.25
C PHE A 46 -9.94 -3.81 -9.91
N GLY A 47 -10.48 -4.63 -10.83
CA GLY A 47 -10.43 -6.08 -10.71
C GLY A 47 -9.03 -6.64 -10.97
N ALA A 48 -8.71 -7.80 -10.38
CA ALA A 48 -7.44 -8.50 -10.63
C ALA A 48 -7.19 -8.76 -12.13
N HIS A 49 -8.25 -9.05 -12.89
CA HIS A 49 -8.18 -9.28 -14.34
C HIS A 49 -7.83 -8.01 -15.15
N GLU A 50 -8.09 -6.83 -14.59
CA GLU A 50 -7.73 -5.54 -15.19
C GLU A 50 -6.35 -5.08 -14.76
N ALA A 51 -5.83 -5.63 -13.65
CA ALA A 51 -4.58 -5.24 -13.02
C ALA A 51 -3.39 -6.11 -13.45
N VAL A 52 -3.55 -7.43 -13.44
CA VAL A 52 -2.46 -8.38 -13.73
C VAL A 52 -1.94 -8.18 -15.15
N GLY A 53 -0.61 -8.12 -15.29
CA GLY A 53 0.09 -7.90 -16.55
C GLY A 53 0.24 -6.42 -16.94
N ARG A 54 -0.21 -5.49 -16.10
CA ARG A 54 -0.04 -4.04 -16.31
C ARG A 54 0.93 -3.44 -15.29
N PRO A 55 1.58 -2.31 -15.62
CA PRO A 55 2.45 -1.61 -14.67
C PRO A 55 1.64 -1.03 -13.51
N LEU A 56 2.17 -1.10 -12.28
CA LEU A 56 1.51 -0.58 -11.08
C LEU A 56 1.15 0.91 -11.19
N SER A 57 1.97 1.68 -11.89
CA SER A 57 1.78 3.12 -12.10
C SER A 57 0.46 3.48 -12.79
N ALA A 58 -0.18 2.54 -13.50
CA ALA A 58 -1.49 2.75 -14.10
C ALA A 58 -2.64 2.86 -13.08
N PHE A 59 -2.41 2.41 -11.83
CA PHE A 59 -3.43 2.34 -10.78
C PHE A 59 -3.19 3.31 -9.63
N LEU A 60 -2.03 3.98 -9.61
CA LEU A 60 -1.68 4.94 -8.57
C LEU A 60 -1.74 6.35 -9.14
N SER A 61 -2.31 7.28 -8.37
CA SER A 61 -2.14 8.70 -8.67
C SER A 61 -0.65 9.06 -8.58
N PRO A 62 -0.15 9.92 -9.47
CA PRO A 62 1.18 10.51 -9.29
C PRO A 62 1.24 11.13 -7.90
N LEU A 63 2.22 10.71 -7.09
CA LEU A 63 2.56 11.48 -5.90
C LEU A 63 2.87 12.90 -6.38
N PRO A 64 2.40 13.97 -5.71
CA PRO A 64 2.88 15.29 -6.01
C PRO A 64 4.40 15.22 -6.05
N ALA A 65 5.01 15.58 -7.18
CA ALA A 65 6.45 15.78 -7.24
C ALA A 65 6.76 16.68 -6.06
N GLU A 66 7.58 16.20 -5.11
CA GLU A 66 7.84 16.88 -3.85
C GLU A 66 8.08 18.36 -4.16
N GLY A 67 7.05 19.19 -3.93
CA GLY A 67 7.19 20.62 -4.06
C GLY A 67 8.29 21.01 -3.08
N PRO A 68 9.09 22.06 -3.36
CA PRO A 68 10.17 22.46 -2.47
C PRO A 68 9.62 22.46 -1.04
N LEU A 69 10.17 21.57 -0.19
CA LEU A 69 9.84 21.55 1.24
C LEU A 69 9.84 23.00 1.68
N PRO A 70 8.74 23.53 2.26
CA PRO A 70 8.66 24.95 2.59
C PRO A 70 9.92 25.26 3.38
N ALA A 71 10.78 26.11 2.80
CA ALA A 71 12.07 26.46 3.39
C ALA A 71 11.78 26.77 4.85
N ALA A 72 12.36 25.98 5.75
CA ALA A 72 12.12 26.05 7.19
C ALA A 72 12.06 27.53 7.54
N SER A 73 10.89 27.99 7.99
CA SER A 73 10.62 29.38 8.28
C SER A 73 11.79 29.90 9.11
N ASP A 74 12.65 30.69 8.46
CA ASP A 74 13.77 31.36 9.09
C ASP A 74 13.12 32.42 9.97
N ARG A 75 12.75 31.99 11.17
CA ARG A 75 12.18 32.86 12.19
C ARG A 75 13.31 33.82 12.51
N PRO A 76 13.19 35.13 12.23
CA PRO A 76 14.23 36.05 12.64
C PRO A 76 14.34 35.92 14.16
N ALA A 77 15.53 35.54 14.63
CA ALA A 77 15.89 35.55 16.02
C ALA A 77 15.49 36.92 16.59
N GLY A 78 14.80 36.90 17.73
CA GLY A 78 14.22 38.08 18.34
C GLY A 78 15.17 39.26 18.33
N ALA A 79 14.69 40.38 17.79
CA ALA A 79 15.20 41.68 18.13
C ALA A 79 14.84 41.92 19.61
N ASP A 80 15.74 41.51 20.50
CA ASP A 80 15.76 41.94 21.88
C ASP A 80 16.17 43.42 21.89
N ARG A 81 15.26 44.29 22.31
CA ARG A 81 15.51 45.71 22.53
C ARG A 81 14.75 46.20 23.74
#